data_AF-A0A8H3FU67-F1
#
_entry.id   AF-A0A8H3FU67-F1
#
_cell.length_a   1.000
_cell.length_b   1.000
_cell.length_c   1.000
_cell.angle_alpha   90.00
_cell.angle_beta   90.00
_cell.angle_gamma   90.00
#
_symmetry.space_group_name_H-M   'P 1'
#
loop_
_entity.id
_entity.type
_entity.pdbx_description
1 polymer ?
#
loop_
_entity_poly.entity_id
_entity_poly.type
_entity_poly.pdbx_seq_one_letter_code
_entity_poly.pdbx_strand_id
1 'polypeptide(L)'
;MAGRSVEKEKCAMSEIENTGVKGSLSIVQLDVTDEKSIKQAMISNQGKHGRLNVLVNNAAVGSMDPNIKTRLQLFLEAMEFGSKGLKVFAMYPGFVVSKLWGTGDEARIGWGNAGDPLVSGRIVLSKIQGKRDADAGEFVHEDGVYPW
;
A
#
# COMPACT_ATOMS: atom_id res chain seq x y z
N MET A 1 10.20 2.81 -4.11
CA MET A 1 9.10 1.95 -4.58
C MET A 1 9.62 0.54 -4.85
N ALA A 2 8.75 -0.45 -4.77
CA ALA A 2 9.12 -1.84 -4.87
C ALA A 2 8.05 -2.66 -5.62
N GLY A 3 8.50 -3.60 -6.44
CA GLY A 3 7.63 -4.46 -7.23
C GLY A 3 8.39 -5.60 -7.90
N ARG A 4 7.64 -6.51 -8.54
CA ARG A 4 8.22 -7.72 -9.16
C ARG A 4 8.96 -7.44 -10.47
N SER A 5 8.49 -6.49 -11.27
CA SER A 5 9.11 -6.09 -12.55
C SER A 5 9.81 -4.75 -12.38
N VAL A 6 11.14 -4.78 -12.43
CA VAL A 6 11.99 -3.60 -12.33
C VAL A 6 11.71 -2.62 -13.47
N GLU A 7 11.34 -3.12 -14.65
CA GLU A 7 11.02 -2.32 -15.83
C GLU A 7 9.79 -1.46 -15.58
N LYS A 8 8.72 -2.06 -15.03
CA LYS A 8 7.49 -1.31 -14.67
C LYS A 8 7.77 -0.27 -13.59
N GLU A 9 8.58 -0.61 -12.59
CA GLU A 9 8.98 0.33 -11.53
C GLU A 9 9.82 1.50 -12.09
N LYS A 10 10.69 1.26 -13.08
CA LYS A 10 11.46 2.32 -13.75
C LYS A 10 10.54 3.28 -14.51
N CYS A 11 9.56 2.77 -15.26
CA CYS A 11 8.59 3.63 -15.93
C CYS A 11 7.82 4.50 -14.93
N ALA A 12 7.30 3.89 -13.85
CA ALA A 12 6.56 4.63 -12.83
C ALA A 12 7.43 5.65 -12.08
N MET A 13 8.70 5.32 -11.79
CA MET A 13 9.67 6.26 -11.23
C MET A 13 9.85 7.48 -12.13
N SER A 14 10.08 7.27 -13.43
CA SER A 14 10.24 8.38 -14.38
C SER A 14 8.99 9.25 -14.49
N GLU A 15 7.79 8.65 -14.47
CA GLU A 15 6.52 9.41 -14.42
C GLU A 15 6.43 10.29 -13.17
N ILE A 16 6.83 9.77 -12.00
CA ILE A 16 6.81 10.54 -10.75
C ILE A 16 7.89 11.63 -10.75
N GLU A 17 9.11 11.35 -11.21
CA GLU A 17 10.19 12.34 -11.30
C GLU A 17 9.79 13.53 -12.19
N ASN A 18 9.10 13.26 -13.30
CA ASN A 18 8.58 14.27 -14.21
C ASN A 18 7.50 15.19 -13.58
N THR A 19 6.94 14.84 -12.43
CA THR A 19 6.05 15.73 -11.66
C THR A 19 6.79 16.85 -10.93
N GLY A 20 8.13 16.80 -10.89
CA GLY A 20 8.95 17.75 -10.13
C GLY A 20 8.99 17.43 -8.62
N VAL A 21 8.82 16.16 -8.25
CA VAL A 21 8.93 15.72 -6.86
C VAL A 21 10.29 16.10 -6.28
N LYS A 22 10.31 16.67 -5.07
CA LYS A 22 11.56 17.10 -4.42
C LYS A 22 12.29 15.98 -3.67
N GLY A 23 11.58 14.87 -3.40
CA GLY A 23 12.13 13.71 -2.71
C GLY A 23 12.87 12.77 -3.67
N SER A 24 13.82 12.00 -3.14
CA SER A 24 14.51 10.95 -3.89
C SER A 24 13.67 9.68 -3.96
N LEU A 25 13.66 9.03 -5.12
CA LEU A 25 13.05 7.72 -5.31
C LEU A 25 14.15 6.65 -5.45
N SER A 26 13.86 5.44 -4.98
CA SER A 26 14.71 4.27 -5.20
C SER A 26 13.85 3.06 -5.53
N ILE A 27 14.30 2.24 -6.47
CA ILE A 27 13.65 0.97 -6.81
C ILE A 27 14.29 -0.18 -6.01
N VAL A 28 13.43 -1.07 -5.52
CA VAL A 28 13.82 -2.35 -4.92
C VAL A 28 12.98 -3.45 -5.57
N GLN A 29 13.61 -4.46 -6.15
CA GLN A 29 12.87 -5.62 -6.65
C GLN A 29 12.35 -6.41 -5.46
N LEU A 30 11.05 -6.71 -5.45
CA LEU A 30 10.40 -7.40 -4.34
C LEU A 30 9.27 -8.30 -4.85
N ASP A 31 9.38 -9.59 -4.54
CA ASP A 31 8.26 -10.52 -4.49
C ASP A 31 7.90 -10.79 -3.03
N VAL A 32 6.71 -10.34 -2.62
CA VAL A 32 6.22 -10.47 -1.23
C VAL A 32 5.88 -11.91 -0.85
N THR A 33 5.92 -12.85 -1.80
CA THR A 33 5.71 -14.28 -1.55
C THR A 33 7.02 -15.06 -1.41
N ASP A 34 8.17 -14.44 -1.68
CA ASP A 34 9.50 -15.04 -1.57
C ASP A 34 10.29 -14.42 -0.40
N GLU A 35 10.54 -15.22 0.64
CA GLU A 35 11.30 -14.80 1.82
C GLU A 35 12.72 -14.31 1.48
N LYS A 36 13.38 -14.90 0.48
CA LYS A 36 14.71 -14.43 0.04
C LYS A 36 14.60 -13.06 -0.60
N SER A 37 13.59 -12.84 -1.44
CA SER A 37 13.30 -11.55 -2.04
C SER A 37 13.05 -10.47 -0.97
N ILE A 38 12.25 -10.78 0.06
CA ILE A 38 11.99 -9.90 1.20
C ILE A 38 13.29 -9.54 1.92
N LYS A 39 14.12 -10.54 2.27
CA LYS A 39 15.41 -10.30 2.96
C LYS A 39 16.34 -9.41 2.15
N GLN A 40 16.44 -9.64 0.84
CA GLN A 40 17.25 -8.81 -0.05
C GLN A 40 16.72 -7.37 -0.14
N ALA A 41 15.40 -7.20 -0.18
CA ALA A 41 14.79 -5.87 -0.14
C ALA A 41 15.09 -5.13 1.16
N MET A 42 15.06 -5.82 2.31
CA MET A 42 15.41 -5.23 3.60
C MET A 42 16.89 -4.80 3.64
N ILE A 43 17.82 -5.65 3.19
CA ILE A 43 19.24 -5.33 3.11
C ILE A 43 19.48 -4.11 2.21
N SER A 44 18.83 -4.08 1.04
CA SER A 44 18.91 -2.95 0.09
C SER A 44 18.40 -1.64 0.72
N ASN A 45 17.26 -1.68 1.41
CA ASN A 45 16.73 -0.51 2.12
C ASN A 45 17.66 -0.06 3.25
N GLN A 46 18.16 -0.99 4.06
CA GLN A 46 19.08 -0.69 5.17
C GLN A 46 20.37 -0.03 4.66
N GLY A 47 20.96 -0.56 3.58
CA GLY A 47 22.18 -0.02 3.00
C GLY A 47 22.02 1.36 2.36
N LYS A 48 20.84 1.67 1.81
CA LYS A 48 20.58 2.95 1.11
C LYS A 48 20.03 4.04 2.02
N HIS A 49 19.12 3.69 2.92
CA HIS A 49 18.31 4.65 3.68
C HIS A 49 18.53 4.55 5.19
N GLY A 50 19.17 3.49 5.68
CA GLY A 50 19.52 3.28 7.09
C GLY A 50 18.35 2.98 8.04
N ARG A 51 17.12 3.37 7.67
CA ARG A 51 15.90 3.13 8.44
C ARG A 51 14.67 2.99 7.54
N LEU A 52 13.62 2.39 8.08
CA LEU A 52 12.28 2.36 7.47
C LEU A 52 11.28 3.00 8.43
N ASN A 53 10.64 4.09 8.00
CA ASN A 53 9.66 4.80 8.85
C ASN A 53 8.22 4.43 8.56
N VAL A 54 7.91 4.17 7.29
CA VAL A 54 6.55 3.89 6.81
C VAL A 54 6.63 2.71 5.87
N LEU A 55 5.75 1.72 6.09
CA LEU A 55 5.51 0.61 5.18
C LEU A 55 4.06 0.68 4.72
N VAL A 56 3.84 0.68 3.39
CA VAL A 56 2.51 0.56 2.79
C VAL A 56 2.44 -0.78 2.09
N ASN A 57 1.76 -1.75 2.72
CA ASN A 57 1.57 -3.09 2.15
C ASN A 57 0.44 -3.09 1.11
N ASN A 58 0.69 -2.46 -0.04
CA ASN A 58 -0.31 -2.29 -1.12
C ASN A 58 -0.31 -3.44 -2.15
N ALA A 59 0.72 -4.29 -2.16
CA ALA A 59 0.87 -5.32 -3.19
C ALA A 59 -0.21 -6.40 -3.03
N ALA A 60 -1.04 -6.57 -4.06
CA ALA A 60 -2.08 -7.59 -4.11
C ALA A 60 -2.33 -8.06 -5.55
N VAL A 61 -2.94 -9.23 -5.68
CA VAL A 61 -3.59 -9.71 -6.89
C VAL A 61 -5.06 -9.90 -6.59
N GLY A 62 -5.93 -9.75 -7.60
CA GLY A 62 -7.36 -9.86 -7.41
C GLY A 62 -7.74 -11.26 -6.90
N SER A 63 -8.44 -11.31 -5.77
CA SER A 63 -9.09 -12.50 -5.24
C SER A 63 -10.48 -12.09 -4.75
N MET A 64 -11.51 -12.83 -5.12
CA MET A 64 -12.89 -12.62 -4.63
C MET A 64 -13.17 -13.42 -3.35
N ASP A 65 -12.15 -13.94 -2.67
CA ASP A 65 -12.30 -14.70 -1.43
C ASP A 65 -12.66 -13.77 -0.26
N PRO A 66 -13.86 -13.89 0.35
CA PRO A 66 -14.29 -13.06 1.48
C PRO A 66 -13.64 -13.47 2.80
N ASN A 67 -12.35 -13.84 2.78
CA ASN A 67 -11.74 -14.65 3.82
C ASN A 67 -11.61 -13.91 5.17
N ILE A 68 -12.34 -14.41 6.18
CA ILE A 68 -12.22 -14.02 7.58
C ILE A 68 -10.77 -14.10 8.09
N LYS A 69 -9.98 -15.04 7.56
CA LYS A 69 -8.57 -15.21 7.93
C LYS A 69 -7.75 -13.97 7.65
N THR A 70 -8.00 -13.27 6.54
CA THR A 70 -7.27 -12.05 6.18
C THR A 70 -7.56 -10.93 7.16
N ARG A 71 -8.83 -10.77 7.57
CA ARG A 71 -9.23 -9.77 8.58
C ARG A 71 -8.65 -10.09 9.95
N LEU A 72 -8.72 -11.36 10.36
CA LEU A 72 -8.16 -11.82 11.62
C LEU A 72 -6.63 -11.65 11.65
N GLN A 73 -5.94 -11.95 10.55
CA GLN A 73 -4.49 -11.76 10.45
C GLN A 73 -4.11 -10.28 10.59
N LEU A 74 -4.81 -9.37 9.90
CA LEU A 74 -4.58 -7.93 10.03
C LEU A 74 -4.84 -7.42 11.45
N PHE A 75 -5.90 -7.91 12.10
CA PHE A 75 -6.21 -7.59 13.49
C PHE A 75 -5.09 -8.07 14.44
N LEU A 76 -4.62 -9.30 14.28
CA LEU A 76 -3.52 -9.86 15.08
C LEU A 76 -2.22 -9.08 14.89
N GLU A 77 -1.89 -8.72 13.65
CA GLU A 77 -0.73 -7.88 13.34
C GLU A 77 -0.83 -6.51 14.02
N ALA A 78 -2.01 -5.88 13.97
CA ALA A 78 -2.23 -4.60 14.64
C ALA A 78 -2.02 -4.70 16.16
N MET A 79 -2.52 -5.75 16.79
CA MET A 79 -2.30 -6.00 18.22
C MET A 79 -0.82 -6.25 18.54
N GLU A 80 -0.16 -7.11 17.76
CA GLU A 80 1.23 -7.49 18.01
C GLU A 80 2.17 -6.28 17.84
N PHE A 81 2.06 -5.56 16.74
CA PHE A 81 2.95 -4.45 16.43
C PHE A 81 2.60 -3.17 17.22
N GLY A 82 1.33 -2.97 17.56
CA GLY A 82 0.90 -1.90 18.45
C GLY A 82 1.65 -1.90 19.77
N SER A 83 1.80 -3.09 20.38
CA SER A 83 2.58 -3.26 21.62
C SER A 83 4.06 -2.90 21.48
N LYS A 84 4.60 -2.91 20.26
CA LYS A 84 5.99 -2.55 19.92
C LYS A 84 6.14 -1.06 19.54
N GLY A 85 5.09 -0.26 19.71
CA GLY A 85 5.09 1.18 19.41
C GLY A 85 4.87 1.52 17.93
N LEU A 86 4.44 0.55 17.11
CA LEU A 86 4.11 0.75 15.70
C LEU A 86 2.63 1.08 15.56
N LYS A 87 2.29 1.99 14.64
CA LYS A 87 0.90 2.27 14.27
C LYS A 87 0.54 1.45 13.04
N VAL A 88 -0.41 0.55 13.19
CA VAL A 88 -0.90 -0.32 12.11
C VAL A 88 -2.31 0.11 11.75
N PHE A 89 -2.61 0.18 10.45
CA PHE A 89 -3.93 0.55 9.95
C PHE A 89 -4.34 -0.43 8.88
N ALA A 90 -5.57 -0.96 8.96
CA ALA A 90 -6.19 -1.56 7.79
C ALA A 90 -6.88 -0.46 6.97
N MET A 91 -6.93 -0.64 5.65
CA MET A 91 -7.53 0.34 4.74
C MET A 91 -8.44 -0.35 3.74
N TYR A 92 -9.65 0.15 3.60
CA TYR A 92 -10.49 -0.12 2.45
C TYR A 92 -10.42 1.08 1.49
N PRO A 93 -9.98 0.90 0.24
CA PRO A 93 -9.95 1.99 -0.72
C PRO A 93 -11.28 2.20 -1.45
N GLY A 94 -12.28 1.34 -1.25
CA GLY A 94 -13.49 1.30 -2.09
C GLY A 94 -13.24 0.67 -3.46
N PHE A 95 -14.15 0.89 -4.40
CA PHE A 95 -13.99 0.50 -5.80
C PHE A 95 -13.27 1.61 -6.57
N VAL A 96 -12.01 1.37 -6.97
CA VAL A 96 -11.11 2.42 -7.46
C VAL A 96 -10.57 2.10 -8.85
N VAL A 97 -10.37 3.14 -9.67
CA VAL A 97 -9.78 3.03 -11.02
C VAL A 97 -8.44 2.29 -10.93
N SER A 98 -8.35 1.13 -11.57
CA SER A 98 -7.19 0.25 -11.46
C SER A 98 -7.14 -0.78 -12.59
N LYS A 99 -5.93 -1.26 -12.91
CA LYS A 99 -5.73 -2.38 -13.84
C LYS A 99 -6.08 -3.76 -13.23
N LEU A 100 -6.59 -3.80 -12.00
CA LEU A 100 -6.93 -5.03 -11.28
C LEU A 100 -8.04 -5.84 -11.96
N TRP A 101 -8.99 -5.16 -12.59
CA TRP A 101 -10.19 -5.77 -13.20
C TRP A 101 -10.06 -5.97 -14.72
N GLY A 102 -8.93 -5.54 -15.30
CA GLY A 102 -8.66 -5.62 -16.73
C GLY A 102 -7.69 -4.51 -17.19
N THR A 103 -7.07 -4.70 -18.36
CA THR A 103 -6.11 -3.74 -18.93
C THR A 103 -6.73 -2.78 -19.94
N GLY A 104 -7.95 -3.03 -20.40
CA GLY A 104 -8.71 -2.12 -21.28
C GLY A 104 -9.29 -0.93 -20.52
N ASP A 105 -9.52 0.18 -21.21
CA ASP A 105 -9.96 1.45 -20.57
C ASP A 105 -11.28 1.32 -19.82
N GLU A 106 -12.26 0.60 -20.37
CA GLU A 106 -13.58 0.40 -19.76
C GLU A 106 -13.48 -0.39 -18.44
N ALA A 107 -12.72 -1.50 -18.44
CA ALA A 107 -12.48 -2.29 -17.23
C ALA A 107 -11.67 -1.51 -16.20
N ARG A 108 -10.70 -0.70 -16.64
CA ARG A 108 -9.86 0.14 -15.77
C ARG A 108 -10.70 1.16 -14.99
N ILE A 109 -11.72 1.74 -15.62
CA ILE A 109 -12.64 2.69 -14.97
C ILE A 109 -13.85 2.02 -14.32
N GLY A 110 -13.89 0.69 -14.26
CA GLY A 110 -14.98 -0.07 -13.66
C GLY A 110 -16.33 0.23 -14.30
N TRP A 111 -16.37 0.31 -15.63
CA TRP A 111 -17.59 0.65 -16.39
C TRP A 111 -18.20 1.99 -15.96
N GLY A 112 -17.36 2.96 -15.57
CA GLY A 112 -17.77 4.28 -15.13
C GLY A 112 -18.11 4.40 -13.64
N ASN A 113 -18.01 3.31 -12.87
CA ASN A 113 -18.39 3.27 -11.45
C ASN A 113 -17.21 3.37 -10.48
N ALA A 114 -15.97 3.29 -10.98
CA ALA A 114 -14.79 3.32 -10.12
C ALA A 114 -14.42 4.75 -9.70
N GLY A 115 -14.08 4.93 -8.42
CA GLY A 115 -13.68 6.20 -7.83
C GLY A 115 -12.23 6.60 -8.15
N ASP A 116 -11.91 7.86 -7.86
CA ASP A 116 -10.61 8.48 -8.11
C ASP A 116 -9.51 7.92 -7.17
N PRO A 117 -8.40 7.34 -7.70
CA PRO A 117 -7.31 6.81 -6.88
C PRO A 117 -6.59 7.86 -6.02
N LEU A 118 -6.72 9.15 -6.33
CA LEU A 118 -6.18 10.21 -5.49
C LEU A 118 -6.89 10.27 -4.12
N VAL A 119 -8.14 9.83 -4.02
CA VAL A 119 -8.83 9.69 -2.73
C VAL A 119 -8.07 8.70 -1.85
N SER A 120 -7.77 7.51 -2.36
CA SER A 120 -6.97 6.50 -1.66
C SER A 120 -5.59 7.02 -1.27
N GLY A 121 -4.92 7.75 -2.17
CA GLY A 121 -3.64 8.40 -1.89
C GLY A 121 -3.72 9.40 -0.73
N ARG A 122 -4.79 10.20 -0.65
CA ARG A 122 -5.03 11.16 0.45
C ARG A 122 -5.28 10.45 1.78
N ILE A 123 -5.98 9.32 1.79
CA ILE A 123 -6.21 8.52 3.01
C ILE A 123 -4.87 8.01 3.55
N VAL A 124 -4.03 7.41 2.69
CA VAL A 124 -2.68 6.96 3.06
C VAL A 124 -1.84 8.13 3.61
N LEU A 125 -1.84 9.27 2.91
CA LEU A 125 -1.10 10.45 3.34
C LEU A 125 -1.56 10.97 4.71
N SER A 126 -2.86 10.94 5.00
CA SER A 126 -3.39 11.40 6.29
C SER A 126 -2.86 10.57 7.47
N LYS A 127 -2.66 9.25 7.28
CA LYS A 127 -2.06 8.34 8.27
C LYS A 127 -0.59 8.64 8.46
N ILE A 128 0.16 8.81 7.36
CA ILE A 128 1.59 9.14 7.39
C ILE A 128 1.85 10.48 8.10
N GLN A 129 0.95 11.46 7.92
CA GLN A 129 1.01 12.76 8.59
C GLN A 129 0.59 12.73 10.06
N GLY A 130 0.22 11.57 10.61
CA GLY A 130 -0.23 11.40 11.99
C GLY A 130 -1.64 11.92 12.27
N LYS A 131 -2.37 12.41 11.27
CA LYS A 131 -3.74 12.96 11.44
C LYS A 131 -4.75 11.91 11.88
N ARG A 132 -4.42 10.64 11.67
CA ARG A 132 -5.26 9.48 12.01
C ARG A 132 -4.63 8.62 13.10
N ASP A 133 -3.67 9.14 13.87
CA ASP A 133 -2.97 8.37 14.91
C ASP A 133 -3.92 7.75 15.95
N ALA A 134 -5.04 8.41 16.23
CA ALA A 134 -6.09 7.92 17.14
C ALA A 134 -6.83 6.69 16.59
N ASP A 135 -6.77 6.44 15.29
CA ASP A 135 -7.42 5.31 14.62
C ASP A 135 -6.44 4.15 14.37
N ALA A 136 -5.29 4.16 15.04
CA ALA A 136 -4.33 3.06 14.95
C ALA A 136 -4.93 1.78 15.54
N GLY A 137 -4.84 0.68 14.79
CA GLY A 137 -5.48 -0.59 15.13
C GLY A 137 -6.89 -0.74 14.59
N GLU A 138 -7.36 0.20 13.76
CA GLU A 138 -8.72 0.19 13.21
C GLU A 138 -8.76 0.01 11.69
N PHE A 139 -9.96 -0.30 11.17
CA PHE A 139 -10.24 -0.35 9.75
C PHE A 139 -10.70 1.02 9.23
N VAL A 140 -9.80 1.74 8.55
CA VAL A 140 -10.00 3.14 8.17
C VAL A 140 -10.48 3.26 6.72
N HIS A 141 -11.60 3.96 6.53
CA HIS A 141 -12.15 4.37 5.23
C HIS A 141 -12.08 5.91 5.07
N GLU A 142 -12.54 6.43 3.92
CA GLU A 142 -12.53 7.87 3.63
C GLU A 142 -13.43 8.67 4.57
N ASP A 143 -14.57 8.08 4.94
CA ASP A 143 -15.68 8.68 5.70
C ASP A 143 -15.64 8.34 7.20
N GLY A 144 -14.69 7.52 7.64
CA GLY A 144 -14.56 7.20 9.06
C GLY A 144 -13.77 5.93 9.37
N VAL A 145 -14.19 5.29 10.46
CA VAL A 145 -13.66 4.02 10.95
C VAL A 145 -14.80 3.01 10.93
N TYR A 146 -14.52 1.82 10.40
CA TYR A 146 -15.47 0.72 10.35
C TYR A 146 -15.07 -0.40 11.32
N PRO A 147 -16.04 -1.18 11.84
CA PRO A 147 -15.74 -2.40 12.59
C PRO A 147 -15.00 -3.43 11.72
N TRP A 148 -14.22 -4.29 12.38
CA TRP A 148 -13.53 -5.44 11.79
C TRP A 148 -14.49 -6.50 11.22
#